data_AF-A0AAW8JDP2-F1
#
_entry.id   AF-A0AAW8JDP2-F1
#
_cell.length_a   1.000
_cell.length_b   1.000
_cell.length_c   1.000
_cell.angle_alpha   90.00
_cell.angle_beta   90.00
_cell.angle_gamma   90.00
#
_symmetry.space_group_name_H-M   'P 1'
#
loop_
_entity.id
_entity.type
_entity.pdbx_description
1 polymer ?
#
loop_
_entity_poly.entity_id
_entity_poly.type
_entity_poly.pdbx_seq_one_letter_code
_entity_poly.pdbx_strand_id
1 'polypeptide(L)'
;MNNLNPKAALIIGIIFLCVGAGLYWMTSKPSISVQDQQSCENALQAQYGAQSATLIDRCKTDVGFVAMTKAQNSGATSAHELATAISQANQKDTGSHMLYMFFIGLSLMVGLVLTLRGIKGLTQKPN
;
A
#
# COMPACT_ATOMS: atom_id res chain seq x y z
N MET A 1 -23.05 -13.64 -19.60
CA MET A 1 -22.95 -12.20 -19.88
C MET A 1 -23.12 -11.99 -21.38
N ASN A 2 -24.37 -11.90 -21.84
CA ASN A 2 -24.67 -11.75 -23.26
C ASN A 2 -24.48 -10.28 -23.68
N ASN A 3 -23.75 -10.06 -24.78
CA ASN A 3 -23.73 -8.86 -25.62
C ASN A 3 -23.37 -7.51 -24.96
N LEU A 4 -22.21 -7.41 -24.29
CA LEU A 4 -21.58 -6.10 -24.10
C LEU A 4 -21.04 -5.59 -25.45
N ASN A 5 -21.43 -4.37 -25.84
CA ASN A 5 -20.90 -3.70 -27.02
C ASN A 5 -19.36 -3.67 -26.94
N PRO A 6 -18.62 -4.09 -27.99
CA PRO A 6 -17.15 -4.12 -27.98
C PRO A 6 -16.49 -2.79 -27.55
N LYS A 7 -17.07 -1.64 -27.95
CA LYS A 7 -16.59 -0.33 -27.50
C LYS A 7 -16.80 -0.11 -26.01
N ALA A 8 -17.97 -0.49 -25.49
CA ALA A 8 -18.28 -0.37 -24.07
C ALA A 8 -17.38 -1.30 -23.23
N ALA A 9 -17.17 -2.53 -23.67
CA ALA A 9 -16.26 -3.47 -23.01
C ALA A 9 -14.83 -2.92 -22.95
N LEU A 10 -14.34 -2.32 -24.04
CA LEU A 10 -13.01 -1.70 -24.07
C LEU A 10 -12.91 -0.53 -23.08
N ILE A 11 -13.87 0.39 -23.08
CA ILE A 11 -13.87 1.56 -22.20
C ILE A 11 -13.90 1.14 -20.73
N ILE A 12 -14.81 0.23 -20.38
CA ILE A 12 -14.91 -0.29 -19.00
C ILE A 12 -13.61 -0.99 -18.62
N GLY A 13 -13.03 -1.80 -19.52
CA GLY A 13 -11.75 -2.46 -19.30
C GLY A 13 -10.62 -1.49 -18.95
N ILE A 14 -10.47 -0.42 -19.74
CA ILE A 14 -9.46 0.62 -19.51
C ILE A 14 -9.69 1.33 -18.18
N ILE A 15 -10.94 1.68 -17.85
CA ILE A 15 -11.27 2.32 -16.56
C ILE A 15 -10.83 1.43 -15.40
N PHE A 16 -11.13 0.13 -15.44
CA PHE A 16 -10.72 -0.80 -14.39
C PHE A 16 -9.20 -0.93 -14.27
N LEU A 17 -8.46 -0.91 -15.40
CA LEU A 17 -7.00 -0.90 -15.37
C LEU A 17 -6.45 0.38 -14.74
N CYS A 18 -7.02 1.55 -15.06
CA CYS A 18 -6.64 2.83 -14.46
C CYS A 18 -6.95 2.86 -12.96
N VAL A 19 -8.09 2.33 -12.52
CA VAL A 19 -8.45 2.21 -11.11
C VAL A 19 -7.47 1.29 -10.38
N GLY A 20 -7.14 0.13 -10.96
CA GLY A 20 -6.14 -0.79 -10.40
C GLY A 20 -4.76 -0.14 -10.24
N ALA A 21 -4.30 0.61 -11.25
CA ALA A 21 -3.05 1.36 -11.19
C ALA A 21 -3.09 2.46 -10.11
N GLY A 22 -4.20 3.19 -9.99
CA GLY A 22 -4.40 4.21 -8.97
C GLY A 22 -4.36 3.64 -7.55
N LEU A 23 -5.07 2.52 -7.32
CA LEU A 23 -5.06 1.82 -6.03
C LEU A 23 -3.66 1.34 -5.67
N TYR A 24 -2.91 0.76 -6.62
CA TYR A 24 -1.54 0.33 -6.40
C TYR A 24 -0.61 1.46 -5.95
N TRP A 25 -0.73 2.64 -6.58
CA TRP A 25 0.05 3.81 -6.16
C TRP A 25 -0.31 4.32 -4.77
N MET A 26 -1.57 4.24 -4.36
CA MET A 26 -1.99 4.66 -3.02
C MET A 26 -1.46 3.73 -1.94
N THR A 27 -1.37 2.43 -2.23
CA THR A 27 -1.03 1.40 -1.23
C THR A 27 0.46 1.15 -1.10
N SER A 28 1.26 1.60 -2.07
CA SER A 28 2.71 1.45 -2.06
C SER A 28 3.41 2.42 -1.09
N LYS A 29 2.67 3.32 -0.44
CA LYS A 29 3.22 4.25 0.56
C LYS A 29 3.08 3.64 1.96
N PRO A 30 4.17 3.59 2.75
CA PRO A 30 4.09 3.12 4.13
C PRO A 30 3.14 4.02 4.94
N SER A 31 2.33 3.40 5.79
CA SER A 31 1.33 4.05 6.64
C SER A 31 1.97 4.74 7.86
N ILE A 32 2.88 5.67 7.61
CA ILE A 32 3.58 6.44 8.65
C ILE A 32 3.08 7.88 8.60
N SER A 33 2.54 8.36 9.72
CA SER A 33 2.10 9.76 9.83
C SER A 33 3.32 10.69 9.89
N VAL A 34 3.17 11.93 9.40
CA VAL A 34 4.24 12.94 9.50
C VAL A 34 4.64 13.17 10.96
N GLN A 35 3.67 13.13 11.90
CA GLN A 35 3.95 13.25 13.33
C GLN A 35 4.76 12.06 13.88
N ASP A 36 4.43 10.83 13.52
CA ASP A 36 5.15 9.64 13.99
C ASP A 36 6.56 9.57 13.37
N GLN A 37 6.70 9.93 12.09
CA GLN A 37 7.99 10.06 11.43
C GLN A 37 8.88 11.06 12.18
N GLN A 38 8.39 12.28 12.41
CA GLN A 38 9.17 13.33 13.07
C GLN A 38 9.50 12.97 14.53
N SER A 39 8.59 12.31 15.24
CA SER A 39 8.86 11.80 16.59
C SER A 39 9.96 10.73 16.59
N CYS A 40 9.95 9.83 15.61
CA CYS A 40 11.00 8.81 15.43
C CYS A 40 12.35 9.45 15.11
N GLU A 41 12.40 10.42 14.19
CA GLU A 41 13.62 11.12 13.82
C GLU A 41 14.22 11.87 15.02
N ASN A 42 13.40 12.61 15.76
CA ASN A 42 13.82 13.33 16.97
C ASN A 42 14.34 12.38 18.05
N ALA A 43 13.67 11.24 18.27
CA ALA A 43 14.10 10.25 19.23
C ALA A 43 15.46 9.64 18.88
N LEU A 44 15.66 9.28 17.61
CA LEU A 44 16.94 8.75 17.15
C LEU A 44 18.05 9.78 17.26
N GLN A 45 17.76 11.04 16.92
CA GLN A 45 18.75 12.11 17.01
C GLN A 45 19.14 12.37 18.48
N ALA A 46 18.18 12.28 19.41
CA ALA A 46 18.46 12.38 20.84
C ALA A 46 19.29 11.20 21.37
N GLN A 47 19.06 9.98 20.86
CA GLN A 47 19.71 8.77 21.36
C GLN A 47 21.09 8.49 20.75
N TYR A 48 21.25 8.75 19.44
CA TYR A 48 22.45 8.39 18.67
C TYR A 48 23.21 9.59 18.11
N GLY A 49 22.68 10.82 18.24
CA GLY A 49 23.33 12.04 17.76
C GLY A 49 23.70 11.96 16.28
N ALA A 50 24.96 12.20 15.94
CA ALA A 50 25.46 12.16 14.56
C ALA A 50 25.36 10.77 13.90
N GLN A 51 25.26 9.69 14.67
CA GLN A 51 25.14 8.32 14.15
C GLN A 51 23.71 7.97 13.72
N SER A 52 22.72 8.82 14.06
CA SER A 52 21.32 8.62 13.69
C SER A 52 21.04 8.70 12.19
N ALA A 53 21.94 9.29 11.39
CA ALA A 53 21.75 9.52 9.96
C ALA A 53 21.43 8.24 9.16
N THR A 54 22.01 7.10 9.54
CA THR A 54 21.75 5.81 8.89
C THR A 54 20.42 5.17 9.29
N LEU A 55 19.84 5.60 10.42
CA LEU A 55 18.61 5.07 11.00
C LEU A 55 17.40 5.97 10.70
N ILE A 56 17.60 7.26 10.45
CA ILE A 56 16.54 8.22 10.11
C ILE A 56 15.72 7.78 8.89
N ASP A 57 16.35 7.14 7.91
CA ASP A 57 15.63 6.66 6.71
C ASP A 57 14.63 5.54 7.04
N ARG A 58 14.87 4.78 8.12
CA ARG A 58 13.93 3.77 8.62
C ARG A 58 12.66 4.39 9.19
N CYS A 59 12.74 5.60 9.77
CA CYS A 59 11.56 6.32 10.22
C CYS A 59 10.58 6.67 9.09
N LYS A 60 11.02 6.64 7.82
CA LYS A 60 10.21 6.96 6.63
C LYS A 60 9.64 5.73 5.94
N THR A 61 10.27 4.58 6.14
CA THR A 61 10.03 3.38 5.32
C THR A 61 9.52 2.20 6.12
N ASP A 62 9.78 2.15 7.43
CA ASP A 62 9.53 0.98 8.26
C ASP A 62 8.56 1.32 9.42
N VAL A 63 7.29 0.93 9.23
CA VAL A 63 6.21 1.12 10.22
C VAL A 63 6.53 0.42 11.53
N GLY A 64 7.13 -0.77 11.48
CA GLY A 64 7.52 -1.55 12.65
C GLY A 64 8.64 -0.86 13.44
N PHE A 65 9.62 -0.29 12.74
CA PHE A 65 10.70 0.47 13.35
C PHE A 65 10.21 1.75 14.05
N VAL A 66 9.28 2.48 13.43
CA VAL A 66 8.64 3.64 14.06
C VAL A 66 7.85 3.23 15.30
N ALA A 67 7.07 2.15 15.23
CA ALA A 67 6.32 1.62 16.36
C ALA A 67 7.23 1.17 17.52
N MET A 68 8.35 0.51 17.19
CA MET A 68 9.37 0.11 18.16
C MET A 68 9.98 1.32 18.86
N THR A 69 10.41 2.33 18.09
CA THR A 69 11.01 3.57 18.62
C THR A 69 10.02 4.30 19.53
N LYS A 70 8.74 4.37 19.12
CA LYS A 70 7.67 4.97 19.92
C LYS A 70 7.43 4.21 21.23
N ALA A 71 7.39 2.88 21.18
CA ALA A 71 7.21 2.04 22.37
C ALA A 71 8.38 2.16 23.35
N GLN A 72 9.62 2.15 22.87
CA GLN A 72 10.81 2.37 23.71
C GLN A 72 10.76 3.71 24.42
N ASN A 73 10.44 4.79 23.70
CA ASN A 73 10.34 6.13 24.29
C ASN A 73 9.13 6.31 25.20
N SER A 74 8.09 5.49 25.04
CA SER A 74 6.92 5.48 25.93
C SER A 74 7.15 4.63 27.19
N GLY A 75 8.37 4.10 27.38
CA GLY A 75 8.74 3.35 28.58
C GLY A 75 8.44 1.85 28.51
N ALA A 76 8.30 1.25 27.33
CA ALA A 76 8.21 -0.20 27.21
C ALA A 76 9.47 -0.85 27.78
N THR A 77 9.30 -1.74 28.76
CA THR A 77 10.41 -2.36 29.52
C THR A 77 10.62 -3.82 29.16
N SER A 78 9.68 -4.44 28.45
CA SER A 78 9.74 -5.86 28.10
C SER A 78 9.71 -6.10 26.59
N ALA A 79 10.32 -7.23 26.18
CA ALA A 79 10.25 -7.70 24.80
C ALA A 79 8.81 -7.97 24.34
N HIS A 80 7.92 -8.36 25.26
CA HIS A 80 6.52 -8.62 24.96
C HIS A 80 5.74 -7.34 24.62
N GLU A 81 5.97 -6.25 25.36
CA GLU A 81 5.37 -4.94 25.08
C GLU A 81 5.81 -4.40 23.73
N LEU A 82 7.11 -4.50 23.43
CA LEU A 82 7.66 -4.13 22.12
C LEU A 82 7.05 -4.96 20.98
N ALA A 83 7.00 -6.28 21.13
CA ALA A 83 6.40 -7.17 20.13
C ALA A 83 4.91 -6.87 19.92
N THR A 84 4.19 -6.52 20.98
CA THR A 84 2.77 -6.15 20.90
C THR A 84 2.60 -4.82 20.15
N ALA A 85 3.40 -3.81 20.45
CA ALA A 85 3.34 -2.52 19.74
C ALA A 85 3.67 -2.66 18.24
N ILE A 86 4.70 -3.43 17.90
CA ILE A 86 5.09 -3.70 16.51
C ILE A 86 3.99 -4.49 15.79
N SER A 87 3.47 -5.56 16.41
CA SER A 87 2.44 -6.39 15.79
C SER A 87 1.13 -5.64 15.57
N GLN A 88 0.72 -4.76 16.50
CA GLN A 88 -0.47 -3.91 16.32
C GLN A 88 -0.30 -2.91 15.17
N ALA A 89 0.87 -2.26 15.07
CA ALA A 89 1.18 -1.35 13.98
C ALA A 89 1.15 -2.09 12.62
N ASN A 90 1.77 -3.26 12.56
CA ASN A 90 1.81 -4.07 11.35
C ASN A 90 0.45 -4.69 11.00
N GLN A 91 -0.38 -5.09 11.96
CA GLN A 91 -1.70 -5.65 11.68
C GLN A 91 -2.63 -4.61 11.05
N LYS A 92 -2.60 -3.37 11.54
CA LYS A 92 -3.38 -2.27 10.95
C LYS A 92 -2.96 -2.01 9.51
N ASP A 93 -1.66 -2.03 9.24
CA ASP A 93 -1.13 -1.84 7.90
C ASP A 93 -1.46 -3.04 6.99
N THR A 94 -1.19 -4.26 7.46
CA THR A 94 -1.42 -5.52 6.74
C THR A 94 -2.88 -5.74 6.37
N GLY A 95 -3.83 -5.46 7.29
CA GLY A 95 -5.25 -5.69 7.03
C GLY A 95 -5.78 -4.79 5.90
N SER A 96 -5.43 -3.50 5.94
CA SER A 96 -5.81 -2.57 4.88
C SER A 96 -5.08 -2.88 3.57
N HIS A 97 -3.78 -3.16 3.63
CA HIS A 97 -2.97 -3.53 2.48
C HIS A 97 -3.46 -4.81 1.78
N MET A 98 -3.85 -5.84 2.54
CA MET A 98 -4.45 -7.06 1.98
C MET A 98 -5.75 -6.76 1.22
N LEU A 99 -6.63 -5.95 1.81
CA LEU A 99 -7.89 -5.58 1.17
C LEU A 99 -7.66 -4.82 -0.13
N TYR A 100 -6.71 -3.87 -0.13
CA TYR A 100 -6.36 -3.14 -1.34
C TYR A 100 -5.73 -4.04 -2.40
N MET A 101 -4.81 -4.93 -2.03
CA MET A 101 -4.21 -5.89 -2.95
C MET A 101 -5.26 -6.81 -3.59
N PHE A 102 -6.29 -7.21 -2.84
CA PHE A 102 -7.44 -7.94 -3.37
C PHE A 102 -8.18 -7.12 -4.45
N PHE A 103 -8.50 -5.86 -4.18
CA PHE A 103 -9.18 -4.99 -5.16
C PHE A 103 -8.30 -4.64 -6.37
N ILE A 104 -6.99 -4.48 -6.18
CA ILE A 104 -6.03 -4.31 -7.28
C ILE A 104 -6.06 -5.56 -8.17
N GLY A 105 -5.97 -6.75 -7.59
CA GLY A 105 -6.04 -8.01 -8.34
C GLY A 105 -7.36 -8.16 -9.11
N LEU A 106 -8.49 -7.88 -8.45
CA LEU A 106 -9.82 -7.93 -9.07
C LEU A 106 -9.95 -6.94 -10.24
N SER A 107 -9.55 -5.68 -10.03
CA SER A 107 -9.65 -4.64 -11.06
C SER A 107 -8.74 -4.90 -12.25
N LEU A 108 -7.52 -5.40 -12.02
CA LEU A 108 -6.63 -5.82 -13.09
C LEU A 108 -7.21 -6.98 -13.88
N MET A 109 -7.71 -8.02 -13.22
CA MET A 109 -8.25 -9.21 -13.89
C MET A 109 -9.48 -8.86 -14.75
N VAL A 110 -10.46 -8.16 -14.16
CA VAL A 110 -11.66 -7.70 -14.87
C VAL A 110 -11.30 -6.73 -16.00
N GLY A 111 -10.43 -5.77 -15.72
CA GLY A 111 -9.98 -4.76 -16.68
C GLY A 111 -9.31 -5.39 -17.89
N LEU A 112 -8.43 -6.37 -17.67
CA LEU A 112 -7.69 -7.06 -18.72
C LEU A 112 -8.62 -7.94 -19.57
N VAL A 113 -9.52 -8.70 -18.95
CA VAL A 113 -10.51 -9.52 -19.67
C VAL A 113 -11.42 -8.66 -20.55
N LEU A 114 -11.93 -7.54 -20.03
CA LEU A 114 -12.84 -6.66 -20.77
C LEU A 114 -12.12 -5.91 -21.89
N THR A 115 -10.89 -5.46 -21.65
CA THR A 115 -10.03 -4.84 -22.68
C THR A 115 -9.78 -5.81 -23.83
N LEU A 116 -9.35 -7.04 -23.54
CA LEU A 116 -9.10 -8.06 -24.57
C LEU A 116 -10.37 -8.43 -25.35
N ARG A 117 -11.52 -8.56 -24.67
CA ARG A 117 -12.81 -8.81 -25.33
C ARG A 117 -13.23 -7.64 -26.22
N GLY A 118 -13.05 -6.40 -25.76
CA GLY A 118 -13.34 -5.20 -26.53
C GLY A 118 -12.50 -5.11 -27.79
N ILE A 119 -11.18 -5.34 -27.69
CA ILE A 119 -10.26 -5.37 -28.84
C ILE A 119 -10.69 -6.45 -29.83
N LYS A 120 -10.86 -7.71 -29.37
CA LYS A 120 -11.29 -8.82 -30.25
C LYS A 120 -12.59 -8.49 -30.98
N GLY A 121 -13.60 -8.00 -30.25
CA GLY A 121 -14.90 -7.65 -30.83
C GLY A 121 -14.85 -6.48 -31.82
N LEU A 122 -13.89 -5.57 -31.70
CA LEU A 122 -13.66 -4.50 -32.68
C LEU A 122 -12.90 -5.00 -33.91
N THR A 123 -11.94 -5.90 -33.74
CA THR A 123 -11.14 -6.48 -34.84
C THR A 123 -11.88 -7.53 -35.67
N GLN A 124 -12.89 -8.19 -35.09
CA GLN A 124 -13.68 -9.24 -35.76
C GLN A 124 -14.93 -8.71 -36.46
N LYS A 125 -15.16 -7.39 -36.47
CA LYS A 125 -16.30 -6.82 -37.19
C LYS A 125 -15.99 -6.91 -38.69
N PRO A 126 -16.68 -7.76 -39.47
CA PRO A 126 -16.51 -7.73 -40.92
C PRO A 126 -16.95 -6.35 -41.42
N ASN A 127 -16.19 -5.79 -42.35
CA ASN A 127 -16.59 -4.60 -43.11
C ASN A 127 -17.96 -4.83 -43.76
#